data_AF-A0A6B1KV91-F1
#
_entry.id   AF-A0A6B1KV91-F1
#
_cell.length_a   1.000
_cell.length_b   1.000
_cell.length_c   1.000
_cell.angle_alpha   90.00
_cell.angle_beta   90.00
_cell.angle_gamma   90.00
#
_symmetry.space_group_name_H-M   'P 1'
#
loop_
_entity.id
_entity.type
_entity.pdbx_description
1 polymer ?
#
loop_
_entity_poly.entity_id
_entity_poly.type
_entity_poly.pdbx_seq_one_letter_code
_entity_poly.pdbx_strand_id
1 'polypeptide(L)'
;MASDEEALLVKRARENEIIDLDTRVLAVGLGGKVENGRPTGELAIWVIVYGDPQPGLRPIRSVIRSEYDGVKTHIVEVTKRQTEPQSKLVTSGSRIRAYPSVIIPGIDKYIGTLGIAARTEGVPPDKRPNVFLSCHHVMGETKGDRVVQLSCSNCCEPDVAKVLRGDPKVDAAIATINDDWEVQEGKIDNVVLAGTVHLNPGPQWSTLPPDVQMALKHVNYEVYKYGAETGWTKGLVGCVEVYGRQGQYFGTTVAPHILISSTGKDAEAFSAGGDSGSMVIDGKRRVVALLTGGATTLDEIGLTWAVPIKYVEERLKIRIAATPPPSIWGATVTSPLGQTHRALAGTASGRGLLDLYGRHESEVRKLLRESRRFVVAWHHGQGPELVRALAAVAERQAEVLPTEVAGRSWADHVSAVVQALRALGSPALVRDVDRMAPFLVSLGGRTYGQLMDLIEGLDVDSTAGIRPGGAPG
;
A
#
# COMPACT_ATOMS: atom_id res chain seq x y z
N MET A 1 29.68 34.80 23.53
CA MET A 1 29.11 33.61 22.86
C MET A 1 29.65 33.62 21.45
N ALA A 2 30.19 32.51 20.98
CA ALA A 2 30.51 32.36 19.57
C ALA A 2 29.23 32.56 18.74
N SER A 3 29.34 33.26 17.62
CA SER A 3 28.28 33.31 16.62
C SER A 3 27.97 31.90 16.09
N ASP A 4 26.79 31.71 15.52
CA ASP A 4 26.38 30.41 14.95
C ASP A 4 27.39 29.91 13.88
N GLU A 5 27.99 30.84 13.14
CA GLU A 5 29.01 30.56 12.11
C GLU A 5 30.35 30.13 12.73
N GLU A 6 30.80 30.82 13.79
CA GLU A 6 31.99 30.42 14.56
C GLU A 6 31.80 29.05 15.21
N ALA A 7 30.60 28.75 15.72
CA ALA A 7 30.28 27.45 16.32
C ALA A 7 30.36 26.30 15.31
N LEU A 8 29.93 26.52 14.07
CA LEU A 8 30.07 25.54 12.98
C LEU A 8 31.54 25.32 12.58
N LEU A 9 32.34 26.39 12.52
CA LEU A 9 33.76 26.30 12.19
C LEU A 9 34.54 25.54 13.27
N VAL A 10 34.29 25.85 14.55
CA VAL A 10 34.90 25.14 15.68
C VAL A 10 34.49 23.67 15.68
N LYS A 11 33.21 23.34 15.45
CA LYS A 11 32.76 21.95 15.32
C LYS A 11 33.55 21.21 14.26
N ARG A 12 33.68 21.77 13.05
CA ARG A 12 34.41 21.13 11.93
C ARG A 12 35.89 20.94 12.23
N ALA A 13 36.53 21.94 12.85
CA ALA A 13 37.94 21.87 13.20
C ALA A 13 38.24 20.80 14.27
N ARG A 14 37.28 20.52 15.16
CA ARG A 14 37.45 19.62 16.32
C ARG A 14 36.80 18.25 16.16
N GLU A 15 36.06 17.99 15.08
CA GLU A 15 35.23 16.79 14.96
C GLU A 15 36.04 15.48 15.05
N ASN A 16 37.15 15.38 14.32
CA ASN A 16 38.00 14.18 14.35
C ASN A 16 38.66 14.01 15.71
N GLU A 17 39.16 15.12 16.30
CA GLU A 17 39.71 15.11 17.66
C GLU A 17 38.69 14.56 18.65
N ILE A 18 37.45 15.05 18.62
CA ILE A 18 36.39 14.65 19.56
C ILE A 18 35.94 13.20 19.35
N ILE A 19 35.85 12.73 18.10
CA ILE A 19 35.53 11.34 17.77
C ILE A 19 36.62 10.39 18.32
N ASP A 20 37.88 10.79 18.20
CA ASP A 20 39.02 9.95 18.59
C ASP A 20 39.30 9.97 20.12
N LEU A 21 38.60 10.79 20.91
CA LEU A 21 38.81 10.89 22.37
C LEU A 21 38.47 9.61 23.12
N ASP A 22 37.45 8.88 22.68
CA ASP A 22 36.98 7.67 23.35
C ASP A 22 36.20 6.81 22.34
N THR A 23 36.46 5.50 22.34
CA THR A 23 35.75 4.54 21.47
C THR A 23 34.22 4.52 21.65
N ARG A 24 33.70 5.11 22.73
CA ARG A 24 32.26 5.28 22.96
C ARG A 24 31.65 6.46 22.23
N VAL A 25 32.46 7.37 21.66
CA VAL A 25 31.97 8.49 20.85
C VAL A 25 31.53 7.97 19.49
N LEU A 26 30.24 8.13 19.18
CA LEU A 26 29.61 7.62 17.97
C LEU A 26 29.58 8.65 16.85
N ALA A 27 29.30 9.90 17.22
CA ALA A 27 29.14 10.99 16.27
C ALA A 27 29.28 12.34 16.95
N VAL A 28 29.65 13.35 16.14
CA VAL A 28 29.73 14.75 16.55
C VAL A 28 28.93 15.61 15.59
N GLY A 29 28.01 16.41 16.13
CA GLY A 29 27.10 17.29 15.41
C GLY A 29 27.06 18.70 15.99
N LEU A 30 26.22 19.56 15.40
CA LEU A 30 25.94 20.90 15.92
C LEU A 30 24.42 21.02 16.10
N GLY A 31 23.96 21.53 17.24
CA GLY A 31 22.54 21.63 17.53
C GLY A 31 22.25 22.47 18.78
N GLY A 32 20.97 22.81 19.00
CA GLY A 32 20.55 23.54 20.18
C GLY A 32 20.85 22.75 21.46
N LYS A 33 21.45 23.39 22.46
CA LYS A 33 21.73 22.77 23.75
C LYS A 33 20.42 22.53 24.50
N VAL A 34 20.33 21.37 25.13
CA VAL A 34 19.19 20.96 25.96
C VAL A 34 19.69 20.75 27.40
N GLU A 35 18.98 21.27 28.38
CA GLU A 35 19.23 21.01 29.79
C GLU A 35 17.91 20.62 30.46
N ASN A 36 17.90 19.52 31.22
CA ASN A 36 16.71 18.98 31.89
C ASN A 36 15.49 18.83 30.95
N GLY A 37 15.73 18.41 29.71
CA GLY A 37 14.69 18.20 28.70
C GLY A 37 14.12 19.47 28.07
N ARG A 38 14.70 20.66 28.33
CA ARG A 38 14.27 21.93 27.73
C ARG A 38 15.38 22.56 26.87
N PRO A 39 15.06 23.09 25.68
CA PRO A 39 16.01 23.86 24.89
C PRO A 39 16.49 25.09 25.65
N THR A 40 17.80 25.34 25.67
CA THR A 40 18.38 26.53 26.33
C THR A 40 18.44 27.74 25.40
N GLY A 41 18.19 27.56 24.10
CA GLY A 41 18.32 28.60 23.07
C GLY A 41 19.76 28.88 22.63
N GLU A 42 20.74 28.14 23.16
CA GLU A 42 22.16 28.26 22.78
C GLU A 42 22.57 27.16 21.81
N LEU A 43 23.45 27.44 20.85
CA LEU A 43 24.04 26.44 19.98
C LEU A 43 25.20 25.72 20.68
N ALA A 44 25.32 24.40 20.51
CA ALA A 44 26.35 23.57 21.12
C ALA A 44 26.82 22.46 20.18
N ILE A 45 28.04 21.98 20.42
CA ILE A 45 28.58 20.76 19.78
C ILE A 45 27.91 19.56 20.45
N TRP A 46 27.13 18.81 19.69
CA TRP A 46 26.51 17.58 20.16
C TRP A 46 27.51 16.44 20.05
N VAL A 47 27.77 15.76 21.17
CA VAL A 47 28.62 14.56 21.19
C VAL A 47 27.75 13.38 21.62
N ILE A 48 27.50 12.49 20.67
CA ILE A 48 26.61 11.34 20.86
C ILE A 48 27.47 10.16 21.25
N VAL A 49 27.18 9.54 22.40
CA VAL A 49 28.03 8.52 23.01
C VAL A 49 27.23 7.32 23.50
N TYR A 50 27.85 6.14 23.53
CA TYR A 50 27.28 4.99 24.25
C TYR A 50 27.28 5.26 25.77
N GLY A 51 26.09 5.22 26.39
CA GLY A 51 25.87 5.44 27.82
C GLY A 51 26.09 4.21 28.70
N ASP A 52 26.33 3.03 28.11
CA ASP A 52 26.54 1.80 28.87
C ASP A 52 27.87 1.85 29.65
N PRO A 53 27.88 1.57 30.97
CA PRO A 53 29.12 1.55 31.76
C PRO A 53 30.05 0.44 31.25
N GLN A 54 31.29 0.79 30.93
CA GLN A 54 32.32 -0.19 30.56
C GLN A 54 33.36 -0.30 31.68
N PRO A 55 33.66 -1.52 32.19
CA PRO A 55 34.66 -1.73 33.23
C PRO A 55 36.02 -1.16 32.83
N GLY A 56 36.63 -0.38 33.71
CA GLY A 56 37.95 0.22 33.48
C GLY A 56 37.97 1.54 32.71
N LEU A 57 36.83 2.03 32.20
CA LEU A 57 36.73 3.34 31.56
C LEU A 57 36.19 4.41 32.52
N ARG A 58 36.71 5.63 32.40
CA ARG A 58 36.20 6.80 33.14
C ARG A 58 34.79 7.18 32.66
N PRO A 59 33.97 7.85 33.50
CA PRO A 59 32.68 8.39 33.07
C PRO A 59 32.85 9.28 31.83
N ILE A 60 32.02 9.11 30.81
CA ILE A 60 32.22 9.79 29.52
C ILE A 60 32.18 11.32 29.65
N ARG A 61 31.38 11.84 30.59
CA ARG A 61 31.32 13.27 30.96
C ARG A 61 32.60 13.82 31.59
N SER A 62 33.53 12.96 32.01
CA SER A 62 34.87 13.35 32.47
C SER A 62 35.94 13.29 31.38
N VAL A 63 35.60 12.72 30.21
CA VAL A 63 36.48 12.60 29.05
C VAL A 63 36.21 13.72 28.05
N ILE A 64 34.93 13.98 27.77
CA ILE A 64 34.50 15.04 26.85
C ILE A 64 34.52 16.38 27.58
N ARG A 65 35.16 17.38 26.98
CA ARG A 65 35.19 18.74 27.54
C ARG A 65 33.81 19.38 27.46
N SER A 66 33.48 20.19 28.47
CA SER A 66 32.22 20.96 28.49
C SER A 66 32.16 22.06 27.42
N GLU A 67 33.30 22.40 26.81
CA GLU A 67 33.43 23.33 25.70
C GLU A 67 34.69 23.07 24.86
N TYR A 68 34.65 23.48 23.60
CA TYR A 68 35.79 23.53 22.67
C TYR A 68 35.83 24.91 22.02
N ASP A 69 36.97 25.59 22.09
CA ASP A 69 37.20 26.94 21.53
C ASP A 69 36.02 27.93 21.78
N GLY A 70 35.47 27.92 22.99
CA GLY A 70 34.37 28.80 23.42
C GLY A 70 32.95 28.35 23.01
N VAL A 71 32.81 27.18 22.38
CA VAL A 71 31.53 26.56 22.01
C VAL A 71 31.20 25.46 23.01
N LYS A 72 30.02 25.55 23.63
CA LYS A 72 29.57 24.56 24.63
C LYS A 72 29.36 23.19 24.00
N THR A 73 29.52 22.15 24.81
CA THR A 73 29.27 20.76 24.42
C THR A 73 27.96 20.25 25.04
N HIS A 74 27.18 19.50 24.27
CA HIS A 74 25.99 18.78 24.73
C HIS A 74 26.21 17.27 24.53
N ILE A 75 26.31 16.54 25.64
CA ILE A 75 26.57 15.08 25.62
C ILE A 75 25.24 14.34 25.62
N VAL A 76 25.00 13.57 24.57
CA VAL A 76 23.83 12.70 24.41
C VAL A 76 24.26 11.26 24.64
N GLU A 77 23.91 10.73 25.81
CA GLU A 77 24.15 9.33 26.14
C GLU A 77 23.02 8.48 25.56
N VAL A 78 23.35 7.62 24.61
CA VAL A 78 22.45 6.61 24.08
C VAL A 78 22.83 5.26 24.68
N THR A 79 21.91 4.57 25.32
CA THR A 79 22.15 3.17 25.69
C THR A 79 22.15 2.34 24.41
N LYS A 80 22.82 1.17 24.38
CA LYS A 80 22.40 0.17 23.39
C LYS A 80 20.90 0.01 23.58
N ARG A 81 20.11 0.21 22.53
CA ARG A 81 18.79 -0.42 22.53
C ARG A 81 19.09 -1.88 22.83
N GLN A 82 18.58 -2.39 23.96
CA GLN A 82 18.25 -3.80 23.99
C GLN A 82 17.48 -3.99 22.69
N THR A 83 17.97 -4.87 21.83
CA THR A 83 17.17 -5.41 20.74
C THR A 83 15.89 -5.86 21.42
N GLU A 84 14.84 -5.04 21.35
CA GLU A 84 13.51 -5.58 21.28
C GLU A 84 13.63 -6.69 20.24
N PRO A 85 13.22 -7.93 20.57
CA PRO A 85 13.26 -8.99 19.58
C PRO A 85 12.61 -8.40 18.35
N GLN A 86 13.41 -8.20 17.28
CA GLN A 86 12.85 -7.83 16.00
C GLN A 86 11.73 -8.83 15.83
N SER A 87 10.49 -8.36 15.73
CA SER A 87 9.39 -9.25 15.43
C SER A 87 9.88 -10.05 14.24
N LYS A 88 10.04 -11.38 14.40
CA LYS A 88 10.52 -12.25 13.33
C LYS A 88 9.42 -12.40 12.27
N LEU A 89 8.71 -11.32 11.97
CA LEU A 89 7.61 -11.23 11.06
C LEU A 89 8.11 -10.52 9.82
N VAL A 90 8.10 -11.25 8.72
CA VAL A 90 8.35 -10.69 7.40
C VAL A 90 7.01 -10.31 6.78
N THR A 91 6.90 -9.07 6.30
CA THR A 91 5.71 -8.55 5.62
C THR A 91 5.99 -8.29 4.15
N SER A 92 5.04 -8.67 3.29
CA SER A 92 4.99 -8.22 1.89
C SER A 92 5.10 -6.69 1.83
N GLY A 93 5.89 -6.17 0.90
CA GLY A 93 6.22 -4.75 0.82
C GLY A 93 7.53 -4.36 1.52
N SER A 94 8.11 -5.26 2.31
CA SER A 94 9.39 -4.99 2.99
C SER A 94 10.54 -4.83 2.02
N ARG A 95 11.49 -3.97 2.38
CA ARG A 95 12.75 -3.81 1.64
C ARG A 95 13.62 -5.05 1.82
N ILE A 96 14.15 -5.60 0.72
CA ILE A 96 15.01 -6.78 0.73
C ILE A 96 16.25 -6.59 -0.12
N ARG A 97 17.25 -7.44 0.14
CA ARG A 97 18.49 -7.56 -0.64
C ARG A 97 18.93 -9.01 -0.66
N ALA A 98 19.44 -9.49 -1.79
CA ALA A 98 20.12 -10.77 -1.85
C ALA A 98 21.65 -10.61 -1.78
N TYR A 99 22.28 -11.57 -1.12
CA TYR A 99 23.73 -11.69 -0.99
C TYR A 99 24.20 -12.95 -1.69
N PRO A 100 25.00 -12.82 -2.76
CA PRO A 100 25.55 -13.96 -3.42
C PRO A 100 26.50 -14.71 -2.49
N SER A 101 26.40 -16.04 -2.56
CA SER A 101 27.28 -16.98 -1.84
C SER A 101 28.75 -16.83 -2.28
N VAL A 102 28.97 -16.24 -3.46
CA VAL A 102 30.27 -15.87 -4.00
C VAL A 102 30.32 -14.35 -4.16
N ILE A 103 31.25 -13.67 -3.47
CA ILE A 103 31.46 -12.23 -3.64
C ILE A 103 32.13 -12.02 -5.00
N ILE A 104 31.39 -11.46 -5.95
CA ILE A 104 31.94 -10.98 -7.23
C ILE A 104 32.11 -9.46 -7.12
N PRO A 105 33.35 -8.92 -7.12
CA PRO A 105 33.58 -7.48 -7.09
C PRO A 105 32.95 -6.80 -8.32
N GLY A 106 32.20 -5.71 -8.11
CA GLY A 106 31.64 -4.89 -9.19
C GLY A 106 30.19 -5.21 -9.62
N ILE A 107 29.51 -6.18 -8.98
CA ILE A 107 28.06 -6.35 -9.14
C ILE A 107 27.36 -5.55 -8.04
N ASP A 108 26.83 -4.37 -8.39
CA ASP A 108 25.95 -3.60 -7.50
C ASP A 108 24.69 -4.43 -7.20
N LYS A 109 24.46 -4.70 -5.92
CA LYS A 109 23.34 -5.53 -5.45
C LYS A 109 22.08 -4.70 -5.42
N TYR A 110 21.07 -5.09 -6.19
CA TYR A 110 19.81 -4.36 -6.25
C TYR A 110 19.00 -4.56 -4.97
N ILE A 111 18.71 -3.43 -4.31
CA ILE A 111 17.69 -3.36 -3.27
C ILE A 111 16.33 -3.39 -3.97
N GLY A 112 15.41 -4.21 -3.46
CA GLY A 112 14.05 -4.27 -3.99
C GLY A 112 13.02 -4.48 -2.90
N THR A 113 11.81 -4.79 -3.35
CA THR A 113 10.65 -5.05 -2.50
C THR A 113 10.37 -6.54 -2.46
N LEU A 114 10.11 -7.06 -1.25
CA LEU A 114 9.54 -8.37 -1.08
C LEU A 114 8.10 -8.36 -1.59
N GLY A 115 7.83 -9.12 -2.64
CA GLY A 115 6.51 -9.16 -3.24
C GLY A 115 5.48 -9.79 -2.32
N ILE A 116 5.58 -11.11 -2.14
CA ILE A 116 4.64 -11.86 -1.29
C ILE A 116 5.16 -13.25 -0.96
N ALA A 117 4.57 -13.88 0.05
CA ALA A 117 4.73 -15.30 0.31
C ALA A 117 3.93 -16.16 -0.70
N ALA A 118 4.46 -17.32 -1.03
CA ALA A 118 3.89 -18.27 -1.97
C ALA A 118 4.17 -19.72 -1.55
N ARG A 119 3.46 -20.64 -2.19
CA ARG A 119 3.56 -22.08 -2.01
C ARG A 119 4.15 -22.69 -3.27
N THR A 120 5.19 -23.50 -3.15
CA THR A 120 5.64 -24.31 -4.29
C THR A 120 4.62 -25.41 -4.60
N GLU A 121 4.71 -25.95 -5.81
CA GLU A 121 4.00 -27.19 -6.17
C GLU A 121 4.19 -28.26 -5.08
N GLY A 122 3.11 -28.98 -4.77
CA GLY A 122 3.08 -29.98 -3.71
C GLY A 122 2.81 -29.45 -2.30
N VAL A 123 2.90 -28.13 -2.05
CA VAL A 123 2.53 -27.55 -0.73
C VAL A 123 1.02 -27.26 -0.69
N PRO A 124 0.25 -27.91 0.22
CA PRO A 124 -1.19 -27.72 0.32
C PRO A 124 -1.60 -26.29 0.76
N PRO A 125 -2.80 -25.80 0.39
CA PRO A 125 -3.28 -24.47 0.76
C PRO A 125 -3.41 -24.24 2.27
N ASP A 126 -3.65 -25.29 3.06
CA ASP A 126 -3.74 -25.24 4.53
C ASP A 126 -2.37 -25.21 5.23
N LYS A 127 -1.28 -25.44 4.49
CA LYS A 127 0.08 -25.40 5.02
C LYS A 127 0.70 -24.02 4.85
N ARG A 128 1.59 -23.66 5.77
CA ARG A 128 2.35 -22.41 5.74
C ARG A 128 3.02 -22.22 4.36
N PRO A 129 3.02 -21.02 3.78
CA PRO A 129 3.83 -20.68 2.61
C PRO A 129 5.30 -21.01 2.87
N ASN A 130 5.97 -21.64 1.90
CA ASN A 130 7.34 -22.10 2.04
C ASN A 130 8.36 -21.26 1.27
N VAL A 131 7.89 -20.32 0.43
CA VAL A 131 8.77 -19.44 -0.33
C VAL A 131 8.29 -17.99 -0.32
N PHE A 132 9.23 -17.07 -0.42
CA PHE A 132 9.00 -15.68 -0.80
C PHE A 132 9.15 -15.50 -2.31
N LEU A 133 8.44 -14.53 -2.88
CA LEU A 133 8.51 -14.11 -4.28
C LEU A 133 8.99 -12.65 -4.36
N SER A 134 9.92 -12.37 -5.27
CA SER A 134 10.30 -11.02 -5.72
C SER A 134 10.87 -11.09 -7.13
N CYS A 135 11.44 -10.00 -7.62
CA CYS A 135 12.09 -9.95 -8.92
C CYS A 135 13.37 -10.78 -8.97
N HIS A 136 13.64 -11.36 -10.15
CA HIS A 136 14.90 -12.06 -10.40
C HIS A 136 16.08 -11.11 -10.31
N HIS A 137 16.01 -9.90 -10.87
CA HIS A 137 17.12 -8.94 -10.74
C HIS A 137 17.34 -8.43 -9.30
N VAL A 138 16.39 -8.65 -8.39
CA VAL A 138 16.51 -8.31 -6.95
C VAL A 138 17.10 -9.48 -6.16
N MET A 139 16.58 -10.70 -6.35
CA MET A 139 17.00 -11.87 -5.58
C MET A 139 18.13 -12.69 -6.23
N GLY A 140 18.29 -12.61 -7.54
CA GLY A 140 19.13 -13.50 -8.35
C GLY A 140 18.52 -14.88 -8.56
N GLU A 141 19.30 -15.78 -9.15
CA GLU A 141 18.90 -17.18 -9.45
C GLU A 141 19.75 -18.24 -8.74
N THR A 142 20.86 -17.85 -8.11
CA THR A 142 21.81 -18.77 -7.49
C THR A 142 21.23 -19.37 -6.22
N LYS A 143 20.97 -20.68 -6.25
CA LYS A 143 20.42 -21.41 -5.11
C LYS A 143 21.33 -21.32 -3.89
N GLY A 144 20.76 -20.97 -2.74
CA GLY A 144 21.45 -20.88 -1.45
C GLY A 144 21.86 -19.46 -1.05
N ASP A 145 21.83 -18.51 -2.00
CA ASP A 145 22.11 -17.10 -1.73
C ASP A 145 21.19 -16.56 -0.64
N ARG A 146 21.75 -15.76 0.26
CA ARG A 146 21.02 -15.24 1.42
C ARG A 146 20.10 -14.12 0.96
N VAL A 147 18.86 -14.13 1.41
CA VAL A 147 17.93 -13.01 1.28
C VAL A 147 17.72 -12.39 2.65
N VAL A 148 18.01 -11.10 2.75
CA VAL A 148 17.85 -10.33 3.97
C VAL A 148 16.70 -9.35 3.84
N GLN A 149 16.04 -9.06 4.97
CA GLN A 149 15.11 -7.95 5.09
C GLN A 149 15.86 -6.75 5.68
N LEU A 150 15.85 -5.62 4.98
CA LEU A 150 16.50 -4.41 5.48
C LEU A 150 15.59 -3.77 6.53
N SER A 151 16.11 -3.59 7.73
CA SER A 151 15.41 -2.95 8.85
C SER A 151 16.30 -1.89 9.50
N CYS A 152 15.69 -0.96 10.26
CA CYS A 152 16.36 0.07 11.05
C CYS A 152 17.50 0.81 10.32
N SER A 153 17.20 1.81 9.48
CA SER A 153 18.24 2.64 8.82
C SER A 153 19.33 1.83 8.09
N ASN A 154 18.98 0.67 7.51
CA ASN A 154 19.87 -0.29 6.84
C ASN A 154 20.98 -0.91 7.72
N CYS A 155 20.94 -0.79 9.05
CA CYS A 155 21.96 -1.36 9.93
C CYS A 155 21.71 -2.82 10.33
N CYS A 156 20.48 -3.30 10.16
CA CYS A 156 20.09 -4.68 10.48
C CYS A 156 19.64 -5.41 9.21
N GLU A 157 20.31 -6.52 8.91
CA GLU A 157 20.07 -7.39 7.75
C GLU A 157 19.79 -8.83 8.18
N PRO A 158 18.71 -9.08 8.92
CA PRO A 158 18.31 -10.44 9.26
C PRO A 158 18.17 -11.33 8.02
N ASP A 159 18.75 -12.52 8.08
CA ASP A 159 18.54 -13.58 7.09
C ASP A 159 17.14 -14.14 7.22
N VAL A 160 16.27 -13.80 6.27
CA VAL A 160 14.86 -14.22 6.27
C VAL A 160 14.60 -15.41 5.37
N ALA A 161 15.42 -15.62 4.33
CA ALA A 161 15.25 -16.68 3.36
C ALA A 161 16.55 -17.01 2.60
N LYS A 162 16.52 -18.09 1.82
CA LYS A 162 17.59 -18.46 0.87
C LYS A 162 17.04 -18.66 -0.52
N VAL A 163 17.64 -18.06 -1.54
CA VAL A 163 17.22 -18.20 -2.94
C VAL A 163 17.11 -19.67 -3.29
N LEU A 164 15.97 -20.05 -3.87
CA LEU A 164 15.69 -21.41 -4.31
C LEU A 164 15.92 -21.56 -5.82
N ARG A 165 15.39 -20.61 -6.61
CA ARG A 165 15.54 -20.51 -8.07
C ARG A 165 14.99 -19.17 -8.57
N GLY A 166 15.40 -18.76 -9.76
CA GLY A 166 14.79 -17.67 -10.52
C GLY A 166 14.54 -18.06 -11.98
N ASP A 167 13.70 -17.28 -12.66
CA ASP A 167 13.54 -17.34 -14.11
C ASP A 167 13.63 -15.91 -14.67
N PRO A 168 14.73 -15.56 -15.35
CA PRO A 168 14.91 -14.22 -15.89
C PRO A 168 13.96 -13.94 -17.08
N LYS A 169 13.29 -14.96 -17.63
CA LYS A 169 12.28 -14.80 -18.69
C LYS A 169 10.97 -14.18 -18.21
N VAL A 170 10.72 -14.18 -16.90
CA VAL A 170 9.60 -13.51 -16.22
C VAL A 170 10.09 -12.52 -15.16
N ASP A 171 11.41 -12.27 -15.12
CA ASP A 171 12.10 -11.49 -14.10
C ASP A 171 11.60 -11.76 -12.68
N ALA A 172 11.47 -13.05 -12.33
CA ALA A 172 10.94 -13.46 -11.04
C ALA A 172 11.81 -14.52 -10.38
N ALA A 173 11.94 -14.46 -9.06
CA ALA A 173 12.68 -15.42 -8.27
C ALA A 173 11.98 -15.72 -6.95
N ILE A 174 12.27 -16.91 -6.43
CA ILE A 174 11.74 -17.36 -5.16
C ILE A 174 12.84 -17.78 -4.21
N ALA A 175 12.60 -17.55 -2.92
CA ALA A 175 13.52 -17.89 -1.84
C ALA A 175 12.80 -18.71 -0.77
N THR A 176 13.40 -19.80 -0.31
CA THR A 176 12.88 -20.64 0.77
C THR A 176 12.92 -19.86 2.07
N ILE A 177 11.78 -19.77 2.74
CA ILE A 177 11.65 -19.01 4.00
C ILE A 177 12.33 -19.79 5.12
N ASN A 178 13.14 -19.10 5.94
CA ASN A 178 13.75 -19.72 7.12
C ASN A 178 12.65 -20.13 8.12
N ASP A 179 12.82 -21.29 8.77
CA ASP A 179 11.77 -21.92 9.60
C ASP A 179 11.42 -21.10 10.83
N ASP A 180 12.39 -20.37 11.36
CA ASP A 180 12.27 -19.56 12.55
C ASP A 180 11.74 -18.14 12.29
N TRP A 181 11.26 -17.85 11.06
CA TRP A 181 10.58 -16.60 10.70
C TRP A 181 9.07 -16.79 10.52
N GLU A 182 8.29 -15.91 11.11
CA GLU A 182 6.87 -15.73 10.82
C GLU A 182 6.64 -14.95 9.53
N VAL A 183 5.54 -15.25 8.86
CA VAL A 183 5.19 -14.70 7.55
C VAL A 183 3.77 -14.22 7.58
N GLN A 184 3.55 -12.98 7.17
CA GLN A 184 2.20 -12.48 6.97
C GLN A 184 1.63 -13.03 5.65
N GLU A 185 0.88 -14.12 5.74
CA GLU A 185 0.21 -14.70 4.57
C GLU A 185 -0.97 -13.84 4.09
N GLY A 186 -1.15 -13.77 2.78
CA GLY A 186 -2.36 -13.24 2.16
C GLY A 186 -2.58 -11.75 2.38
N LYS A 187 -1.52 -11.02 2.72
CA LYS A 187 -1.59 -9.58 2.95
C LYS A 187 -0.45 -8.84 2.29
N ILE A 188 -0.73 -7.60 1.93
CA ILE A 188 0.24 -6.57 1.56
C ILE A 188 -0.06 -5.37 2.44
N ASP A 189 0.90 -4.93 3.26
CA ASP A 189 0.71 -3.83 4.22
C ASP A 189 -0.66 -3.91 4.95
N ASN A 190 -0.94 -5.06 5.58
CA ASN A 190 -2.19 -5.37 6.27
C ASN A 190 -3.46 -5.47 5.39
N VAL A 191 -3.41 -5.16 4.10
CA VAL A 191 -4.52 -5.37 3.16
C VAL A 191 -4.64 -6.84 2.80
N VAL A 192 -5.76 -7.47 3.20
CA VAL A 192 -6.08 -8.86 2.88
C VAL A 192 -6.39 -9.03 1.40
N LEU A 193 -5.71 -9.98 0.76
CA LEU A 193 -5.89 -10.33 -0.64
C LEU A 193 -7.11 -11.22 -0.85
N ALA A 194 -7.79 -11.00 -1.98
CA ALA A 194 -8.98 -11.74 -2.37
C ALA A 194 -8.68 -12.86 -3.40
N GLY A 195 -7.41 -13.07 -3.76
CA GLY A 195 -6.98 -14.08 -4.73
C GLY A 195 -6.08 -13.51 -5.81
N THR A 196 -6.09 -14.11 -7.00
CA THR A 196 -5.36 -13.68 -8.19
C THR A 196 -6.31 -13.38 -9.35
N VAL A 197 -5.89 -12.56 -10.30
CA VAL A 197 -6.61 -12.30 -11.56
C VAL A 197 -5.63 -12.26 -12.72
N HIS A 198 -6.02 -12.86 -13.83
CA HIS A 198 -5.15 -13.00 -15.00
C HIS A 198 -5.46 -11.90 -16.01
N LEU A 199 -4.52 -10.98 -16.20
CA LEU A 199 -4.58 -9.93 -17.23
C LEU A 199 -3.88 -10.37 -18.52
N ASN A 200 -4.28 -11.53 -19.02
CA ASN A 200 -3.79 -12.07 -20.28
C ASN A 200 -4.95 -12.73 -21.04
N PRO A 201 -5.38 -12.18 -22.19
CA PRO A 201 -6.46 -12.75 -22.99
C PRO A 201 -6.06 -14.04 -23.75
N GLY A 202 -4.78 -14.41 -23.76
CA GLY A 202 -4.28 -15.50 -24.57
C GLY A 202 -4.71 -15.34 -26.03
N PRO A 203 -5.24 -16.39 -26.69
CA PRO A 203 -5.68 -16.28 -28.07
C PRO A 203 -7.01 -15.53 -28.26
N GLN A 204 -7.78 -15.29 -27.19
CA GLN A 204 -9.14 -14.74 -27.31
C GLN A 204 -9.46 -13.76 -26.16
N TRP A 205 -9.81 -12.52 -26.51
CA TRP A 205 -10.17 -11.47 -25.53
C TRP A 205 -11.26 -11.89 -24.53
N SER A 206 -12.17 -12.76 -24.94
CA SER A 206 -13.27 -13.31 -24.12
C SER A 206 -12.80 -14.14 -22.91
N THR A 207 -11.55 -14.58 -22.87
CA THR A 207 -11.00 -15.35 -21.74
C THR A 207 -10.73 -14.49 -20.50
N LEU A 208 -10.61 -13.17 -20.67
CA LEU A 208 -10.51 -12.24 -19.56
C LEU A 208 -11.84 -12.17 -18.80
N PRO A 209 -11.84 -11.96 -17.47
CA PRO A 209 -13.07 -11.70 -16.74
C PRO A 209 -13.86 -10.51 -17.34
N PRO A 210 -15.21 -10.55 -17.42
CA PRO A 210 -15.99 -9.48 -18.06
C PRO A 210 -15.75 -8.09 -17.46
N ASP A 211 -15.52 -8.01 -16.15
CA ASP A 211 -15.16 -6.77 -15.45
C ASP A 211 -13.79 -6.24 -15.89
N VAL A 212 -12.82 -7.12 -16.12
CA VAL A 212 -11.49 -6.77 -16.65
C VAL A 212 -11.59 -6.31 -18.10
N GLN A 213 -12.34 -7.04 -18.93
CA GLN A 213 -12.52 -6.71 -20.35
C GLN A 213 -13.08 -5.30 -20.54
N MET A 214 -14.16 -4.99 -19.83
CA MET A 214 -14.81 -3.68 -19.90
C MET A 214 -13.83 -2.58 -19.48
N ALA A 215 -13.08 -2.84 -18.42
CA ALA A 215 -12.25 -1.82 -17.83
C ALA A 215 -10.98 -1.51 -18.64
N LEU A 216 -10.33 -2.54 -19.18
CA LEU A 216 -9.21 -2.38 -20.11
C LEU A 216 -9.64 -1.67 -21.39
N LYS A 217 -10.83 -1.98 -21.93
CA LYS A 217 -11.37 -1.30 -23.12
C LYS A 217 -11.56 0.21 -22.93
N HIS A 218 -11.80 0.66 -21.69
CA HIS A 218 -12.15 2.04 -21.39
C HIS A 218 -11.07 2.81 -20.64
N VAL A 219 -9.81 2.34 -20.56
CA VAL A 219 -8.79 3.17 -19.90
C VAL A 219 -8.77 3.09 -18.38
N ASN A 220 -9.60 2.24 -17.76
CA ASN A 220 -10.06 2.46 -16.39
C ASN A 220 -9.79 1.30 -15.42
N TYR A 221 -8.95 0.34 -15.83
CA TYR A 221 -8.56 -0.76 -14.95
C TYR A 221 -7.55 -0.28 -13.91
N GLU A 222 -8.07 0.10 -12.75
CA GLU A 222 -7.28 0.61 -11.63
C GLU A 222 -6.50 -0.49 -10.92
N VAL A 223 -5.23 -0.18 -10.66
CA VAL A 223 -4.32 -1.03 -9.91
C VAL A 223 -3.57 -0.25 -8.86
N TYR A 224 -3.12 -0.97 -7.85
CA TYR A 224 -2.41 -0.46 -6.68
C TYR A 224 -1.20 -1.32 -6.43
N LYS A 225 -0.17 -0.76 -5.81
CA LYS A 225 0.94 -1.53 -5.27
C LYS A 225 1.42 -0.91 -3.97
N TYR A 226 2.06 -1.72 -3.14
CA TYR A 226 2.84 -1.24 -2.01
C TYR A 226 4.31 -1.59 -2.24
N GLY A 227 5.14 -0.57 -2.39
CA GLY A 227 6.57 -0.71 -2.63
C GLY A 227 7.41 -0.23 -1.45
N ALA A 228 8.60 -0.81 -1.29
CA ALA A 228 9.52 -0.45 -0.23
C ALA A 228 10.09 0.97 -0.36
N GLU A 229 10.01 1.60 -1.53
CA GLU A 229 10.45 2.97 -1.75
C GLU A 229 9.28 3.95 -1.70
N THR A 230 8.21 3.69 -2.44
CA THR A 230 7.12 4.67 -2.62
C THR A 230 5.86 4.37 -1.80
N GLY A 231 5.81 3.24 -1.08
CA GLY A 231 4.61 2.83 -0.34
C GLY A 231 3.43 2.54 -1.28
N TRP A 232 2.22 2.87 -0.82
CA TRP A 232 0.98 2.72 -1.59
C TRP A 232 0.91 3.74 -2.74
N THR A 233 0.85 3.24 -3.96
CA THR A 233 0.57 4.06 -5.15
C THR A 233 -0.58 3.48 -5.96
N LYS A 234 -1.20 4.32 -6.78
CA LYS A 234 -2.34 4.00 -7.65
C LYS A 234 -1.98 4.30 -9.10
N GLY A 235 -2.40 3.43 -10.01
CA GLY A 235 -2.19 3.58 -11.44
C GLY A 235 -3.31 2.95 -12.27
N LEU A 236 -3.22 3.12 -13.59
CA LEU A 236 -4.13 2.55 -14.56
C LEU A 236 -3.38 1.60 -15.48
N VAL A 237 -3.93 0.41 -15.71
CA VAL A 237 -3.40 -0.48 -16.74
C VAL A 237 -3.78 0.10 -18.10
N GLY A 238 -2.79 0.65 -18.79
CA GLY A 238 -2.95 1.24 -20.12
C GLY A 238 -2.87 0.22 -21.24
N CYS A 239 -1.98 -0.78 -21.10
CA CYS A 239 -1.77 -1.82 -22.09
C CYS A 239 -1.54 -3.19 -21.45
N VAL A 240 -1.94 -4.24 -22.16
CA VAL A 240 -1.63 -5.65 -21.85
C VAL A 240 -0.93 -6.28 -23.05
N GLU A 241 -0.32 -7.46 -22.87
CA GLU A 241 0.40 -8.16 -23.95
C GLU A 241 1.57 -7.36 -24.56
N VAL A 242 2.32 -6.65 -23.71
CA VAL A 242 3.46 -5.82 -24.15
C VAL A 242 4.73 -6.65 -24.25
N TYR A 243 5.25 -6.79 -25.47
CA TYR A 243 6.49 -7.50 -25.75
C TYR A 243 7.64 -6.51 -25.97
N GLY A 244 8.75 -6.76 -25.30
CA GLY A 244 9.99 -6.02 -25.45
C GLY A 244 10.94 -6.63 -26.45
N ARG A 245 11.85 -5.81 -27.01
CA ARG A 245 13.04 -6.32 -27.69
C ARG A 245 14.04 -6.81 -26.64
N GLN A 246 14.48 -8.06 -26.77
CA GLN A 246 15.46 -8.67 -25.87
C GLN A 246 16.74 -7.81 -25.81
N GLY A 247 17.24 -7.54 -24.60
CA GLY A 247 18.49 -6.82 -24.37
C GLY A 247 18.43 -5.28 -24.33
N GLN A 248 17.27 -4.64 -24.57
CA GLN A 248 17.20 -3.16 -24.60
C GLN A 248 16.48 -2.49 -23.42
N TYR A 249 15.64 -3.19 -22.66
CA TYR A 249 15.01 -2.69 -21.41
C TYR A 249 14.52 -3.83 -20.51
N PHE A 250 14.14 -4.96 -21.10
CA PHE A 250 13.55 -6.11 -20.43
C PHE A 250 14.57 -7.19 -20.01
N GLY A 251 15.87 -6.92 -20.16
CA GLY A 251 16.91 -7.94 -20.04
C GLY A 251 16.64 -9.13 -20.99
N THR A 252 16.50 -10.33 -20.42
CA THR A 252 16.12 -11.57 -21.12
C THR A 252 14.65 -11.94 -20.95
N THR A 253 13.82 -11.06 -20.38
CA THR A 253 12.39 -11.29 -20.16
C THR A 253 11.67 -11.46 -21.49
N VAL A 254 10.92 -12.56 -21.64
CA VAL A 254 10.16 -12.90 -22.86
C VAL A 254 8.66 -13.04 -22.61
N ALA A 255 8.21 -12.92 -21.36
CA ALA A 255 6.80 -12.86 -21.04
C ALA A 255 6.21 -11.49 -21.41
N PRO A 256 4.93 -11.44 -21.85
CA PRO A 256 4.26 -10.18 -22.03
C PRO A 256 4.13 -9.44 -20.70
N HIS A 257 4.32 -8.12 -20.76
CA HIS A 257 4.10 -7.23 -19.63
C HIS A 257 2.73 -6.56 -19.75
N ILE A 258 2.25 -6.05 -18.62
CA ILE A 258 1.30 -4.95 -18.60
C ILE A 258 2.05 -3.63 -18.42
N LEU A 259 1.51 -2.57 -19.00
CA LEU A 259 1.95 -1.20 -18.75
C LEU A 259 0.96 -0.51 -17.85
N ILE A 260 1.49 0.10 -16.79
CA ILE A 260 0.73 0.86 -15.81
C ILE A 260 1.21 2.31 -15.90
N SER A 261 0.28 3.26 -16.03
CA SER A 261 0.60 4.68 -15.96
C SER A 261 0.13 5.28 -14.64
N SER A 262 0.81 6.34 -14.18
CA SER A 262 0.25 7.24 -13.17
C SER A 262 -1.01 7.93 -13.72
N THR A 263 -1.93 8.34 -12.83
CA THR A 263 -3.21 8.93 -13.23
C THR A 263 -3.11 10.43 -13.48
N GLY A 264 -2.61 10.84 -14.66
CA GLY A 264 -2.57 12.24 -15.10
C GLY A 264 -1.17 12.87 -15.05
N LYS A 265 -1.01 14.04 -15.69
CA LYS A 265 0.29 14.72 -15.88
C LYS A 265 0.93 15.18 -14.56
N ASP A 266 0.12 15.46 -13.54
CA ASP A 266 0.57 15.91 -12.22
C ASP A 266 0.52 14.80 -11.16
N ALA A 267 0.24 13.55 -11.54
CA ALA A 267 0.20 12.44 -10.60
C ALA A 267 1.61 11.94 -10.26
N GLU A 268 1.82 11.67 -8.97
CA GLU A 268 3.02 10.98 -8.49
C GLU A 268 3.25 9.69 -9.28
N ALA A 269 4.53 9.39 -9.56
CA ALA A 269 4.91 8.22 -10.32
C ALA A 269 4.36 6.94 -9.65
N PHE A 270 3.83 6.02 -10.45
CA PHE A 270 3.32 4.76 -9.92
C PHE A 270 4.40 3.95 -9.21
N SER A 271 5.67 4.06 -9.64
CA SER A 271 6.80 3.36 -9.02
C SER A 271 8.11 4.13 -9.14
N ALA A 272 9.05 3.86 -8.24
CA ALA A 272 10.43 4.33 -8.32
C ALA A 272 11.43 3.16 -8.20
N GLY A 273 12.73 3.45 -8.38
CA GLY A 273 13.79 2.47 -8.11
C GLY A 273 13.71 1.96 -6.67
N GLY A 274 13.78 0.65 -6.48
CA GLY A 274 13.58 -0.01 -5.19
C GLY A 274 12.19 -0.63 -5.00
N ASP A 275 11.19 -0.24 -5.81
CA ASP A 275 9.88 -0.89 -5.82
C ASP A 275 9.86 -2.21 -6.59
N SER A 276 10.92 -2.54 -7.33
CA SER A 276 11.04 -3.81 -8.05
C SER A 276 10.73 -4.99 -7.13
N GLY A 277 9.85 -5.88 -7.59
CA GLY A 277 9.38 -7.01 -6.81
C GLY A 277 8.05 -6.77 -6.11
N SER A 278 7.52 -5.54 -6.11
CA SER A 278 6.20 -5.23 -5.53
C SER A 278 5.08 -6.01 -6.21
N MET A 279 4.14 -6.50 -5.42
CA MET A 279 2.88 -7.02 -5.93
C MET A 279 1.95 -5.89 -6.37
N VAL A 280 1.43 -6.02 -7.58
CA VAL A 280 0.35 -5.17 -8.11
C VAL A 280 -0.98 -5.88 -7.86
N ILE A 281 -1.94 -5.17 -7.30
CA ILE A 281 -3.30 -5.64 -7.02
C ILE A 281 -4.34 -4.75 -7.70
N ASP A 282 -5.53 -5.27 -8.00
CA ASP A 282 -6.65 -4.45 -8.46
C ASP A 282 -7.50 -3.91 -7.29
N GLY A 283 -8.50 -3.08 -7.60
CA GLY A 283 -9.47 -2.57 -6.61
C GLY A 283 -10.30 -3.66 -5.90
N LYS A 284 -10.26 -4.91 -6.36
CA LYS A 284 -10.88 -6.07 -5.71
C LYS A 284 -9.89 -6.84 -4.84
N ARG A 285 -8.67 -6.33 -4.66
CA ARG A 285 -7.58 -6.93 -3.88
C ARG A 285 -7.11 -8.27 -4.45
N ARG A 286 -7.28 -8.46 -5.76
CA ARG A 286 -6.74 -9.62 -6.49
C ARG A 286 -5.33 -9.27 -6.96
N VAL A 287 -4.38 -10.17 -6.79
CA VAL A 287 -3.02 -10.01 -7.34
C VAL A 287 -3.08 -10.11 -8.86
N VAL A 288 -2.51 -9.10 -9.51
CA VAL A 288 -2.53 -8.88 -10.95
C VAL A 288 -1.18 -9.22 -11.57
N ALA A 289 -0.09 -8.69 -11.00
CA ALA A 289 1.23 -8.74 -11.60
C ALA A 289 2.36 -8.53 -10.57
N LEU A 290 3.58 -8.88 -10.96
CA LEU A 290 4.84 -8.57 -10.28
C LEU A 290 5.49 -7.38 -10.98
N LEU A 291 5.77 -6.30 -10.25
CA LEU A 291 6.41 -5.10 -10.79
C LEU A 291 7.90 -5.36 -11.07
N THR A 292 8.36 -5.11 -12.31
CA THR A 292 9.73 -5.40 -12.74
C THR A 292 10.56 -4.15 -13.06
N GLY A 293 9.92 -3.03 -13.38
CA GLY A 293 10.64 -1.78 -13.59
C GLY A 293 9.73 -0.62 -13.95
N GLY A 294 10.32 0.54 -14.21
CA GLY A 294 9.60 1.71 -14.70
C GLY A 294 10.50 2.66 -15.48
N ALA A 295 9.87 3.53 -16.25
CA ALA A 295 10.51 4.63 -16.95
C ALA A 295 9.55 5.81 -17.02
N THR A 296 10.03 6.90 -17.59
CA THR A 296 9.26 8.11 -17.78
C THR A 296 9.16 8.40 -19.27
N THR A 297 7.97 8.78 -19.74
CA THR A 297 7.79 9.26 -21.11
C THR A 297 8.46 10.63 -21.30
N LEU A 298 8.57 11.09 -22.55
CA LEU A 298 9.00 12.47 -22.84
C LEU A 298 8.07 13.53 -22.21
N ASP A 299 6.79 13.21 -22.02
CA ASP A 299 5.81 14.09 -21.35
C ASP A 299 5.81 13.94 -19.82
N GLU A 300 6.88 13.38 -19.25
CA GLU A 300 7.07 13.17 -17.80
C GLU A 300 6.06 12.24 -17.12
N ILE A 301 5.27 11.48 -17.89
CA ILE A 301 4.36 10.46 -17.36
C ILE A 301 5.16 9.22 -16.96
N GLY A 302 5.00 8.79 -15.70
CA GLY A 302 5.58 7.55 -15.20
C GLY A 302 4.88 6.34 -15.81
N LEU A 303 5.66 5.45 -16.42
CA LEU A 303 5.25 4.14 -16.91
C LEU A 303 5.93 3.05 -16.09
N THR A 304 5.16 2.04 -15.73
CA THR A 304 5.64 0.89 -14.98
C THR A 304 5.35 -0.39 -15.75
N TRP A 305 6.36 -1.25 -15.82
CA TRP A 305 6.25 -2.59 -16.36
C TRP A 305 6.01 -3.58 -15.25
N ALA A 306 5.05 -4.48 -15.47
CA ALA A 306 4.78 -5.58 -14.57
C ALA A 306 4.48 -6.86 -15.36
N VAL A 307 4.99 -7.98 -14.88
CA VAL A 307 4.73 -9.30 -15.47
C VAL A 307 3.44 -9.86 -14.84
N PRO A 308 2.41 -10.23 -15.64
CA PRO A 308 1.18 -10.79 -15.11
C PRO A 308 1.46 -12.01 -14.21
N ILE A 309 0.78 -12.08 -13.07
CA ILE A 309 1.11 -13.03 -12.01
C ILE A 309 0.99 -14.49 -12.48
N LYS A 310 0.06 -14.76 -13.41
CA LYS A 310 -0.12 -16.07 -14.04
C LYS A 310 1.18 -16.62 -14.62
N TYR A 311 1.93 -15.81 -15.36
CA TYR A 311 3.18 -16.24 -15.98
C TYR A 311 4.24 -16.56 -14.93
N VAL A 312 4.28 -15.78 -13.86
CA VAL A 312 5.19 -16.02 -12.72
C VAL A 312 4.84 -17.34 -12.04
N GLU A 313 3.56 -17.57 -11.71
CA GLU A 313 3.07 -18.82 -11.10
C GLU A 313 3.39 -20.05 -11.97
N GLU A 314 3.11 -19.97 -13.27
CA GLU A 314 3.32 -21.07 -14.22
C GLU A 314 4.79 -21.41 -14.45
N ARG A 315 5.66 -20.39 -14.54
CA ARG A 315 7.10 -20.57 -14.75
C ARG A 315 7.81 -21.04 -13.51
N LEU A 316 7.49 -20.44 -12.36
CA LEU A 316 8.15 -20.78 -11.11
C LEU A 316 7.50 -21.97 -10.40
N LYS A 317 6.36 -22.49 -10.88
CA LYS A 317 5.62 -23.60 -10.25
C LYS A 317 5.27 -23.27 -8.80
N ILE A 318 4.67 -22.10 -8.62
CA ILE A 318 4.21 -21.60 -7.33
C ILE A 318 2.74 -21.20 -7.40
N ARG A 319 2.12 -21.07 -6.23
CA ARG A 319 0.84 -20.40 -6.03
C ARG A 319 1.00 -19.30 -5.01
N ILE A 320 0.48 -18.11 -5.32
CA ILE A 320 0.49 -17.02 -4.36
C ILE A 320 -0.32 -17.42 -3.13
N ALA A 321 0.24 -17.15 -1.96
CA ALA A 321 -0.44 -17.39 -0.70
C ALA A 321 -1.44 -16.27 -0.40
N ALA A 322 -2.37 -16.04 -1.33
CA ALA A 322 -3.58 -15.27 -1.11
C ALA A 322 -4.63 -16.20 -0.49
N THR A 323 -5.44 -15.68 0.44
CA THR A 323 -6.42 -16.46 1.22
C THR A 323 -7.30 -17.35 0.30
N PRO A 324 -7.34 -18.71 0.44
CA PRO A 324 -8.05 -19.59 -0.52
C PRO A 324 -9.20 -20.44 0.11
N PRO A 325 -10.03 -21.23 -0.68
CA PRO A 325 -10.10 -21.35 -2.16
C PRO A 325 -11.53 -21.17 -2.77
N PRO A 326 -11.72 -20.87 -4.08
CA PRO A 326 -11.30 -21.77 -5.16
C PRO A 326 -10.58 -21.10 -6.34
N SER A 327 -9.41 -21.64 -6.68
CA SER A 327 -9.04 -21.92 -8.06
C SER A 327 -9.33 -23.39 -8.36
N ILE A 328 -10.62 -23.71 -8.51
CA ILE A 328 -10.99 -24.81 -9.41
C ILE A 328 -10.89 -24.23 -10.81
N TRP A 329 -10.34 -25.00 -11.74
CA TRP A 329 -10.46 -24.68 -13.16
C TRP A 329 -11.94 -24.48 -13.49
N GLY A 330 -12.30 -23.27 -13.93
CA GLY A 330 -13.65 -22.95 -14.36
C GLY A 330 -14.60 -22.54 -13.23
N ALA A 331 -15.47 -21.59 -13.58
CA ALA A 331 -16.52 -20.95 -12.78
C ALA A 331 -16.07 -19.87 -11.78
N THR A 332 -16.36 -18.64 -12.17
CA THR A 332 -16.23 -17.39 -11.42
C THR A 332 -17.01 -17.43 -10.10
N VAL A 333 -16.33 -17.39 -8.95
CA VAL A 333 -16.98 -16.97 -7.69
C VAL A 333 -17.01 -15.45 -7.69
N THR A 334 -18.21 -14.91 -7.79
CA THR A 334 -18.46 -13.48 -7.74
C THR A 334 -18.51 -13.00 -6.30
N SER A 335 -17.71 -12.00 -5.91
CA SER A 335 -17.86 -11.40 -4.58
C SER A 335 -19.25 -10.75 -4.45
N PRO A 336 -19.90 -10.82 -3.28
CA PRO A 336 -21.23 -10.24 -3.08
C PRO A 336 -21.31 -8.72 -3.36
N LEU A 337 -20.29 -7.94 -2.98
CA LEU A 337 -20.18 -6.52 -3.39
C LEU A 337 -20.06 -6.35 -4.92
N GLY A 338 -19.35 -7.26 -5.60
CA GLY A 338 -19.28 -7.28 -7.05
C GLY A 338 -20.60 -7.71 -7.71
N GLN A 339 -21.42 -8.53 -7.04
CA GLN A 339 -22.78 -8.85 -7.48
C GLN A 339 -23.68 -7.62 -7.37
N THR A 340 -23.63 -6.89 -6.25
CA THR A 340 -24.41 -5.66 -6.07
C THR A 340 -24.00 -4.56 -7.04
N HIS A 341 -22.70 -4.32 -7.24
CA HIS A 341 -22.24 -3.38 -8.27
C HIS A 341 -22.70 -3.77 -9.68
N ARG A 342 -22.71 -5.08 -10.03
CA ARG A 342 -23.26 -5.56 -11.30
C ARG A 342 -24.78 -5.41 -11.38
N ALA A 343 -25.50 -5.69 -10.30
CA ALA A 343 -26.94 -5.53 -10.23
C ALA A 343 -27.34 -4.06 -10.45
N LEU A 344 -26.62 -3.13 -9.81
CA LEU A 344 -26.78 -1.69 -10.03
C LEU A 344 -26.38 -1.28 -11.46
N ALA A 345 -25.23 -1.73 -11.96
CA ALA A 345 -24.81 -1.41 -13.33
C ALA A 345 -25.76 -1.99 -14.40
N GLY A 346 -26.53 -3.03 -14.05
CA GLY A 346 -27.54 -3.65 -14.89
C GLY A 346 -28.76 -2.76 -15.15
N THR A 347 -29.10 -1.85 -14.23
CA THR A 347 -30.26 -0.95 -14.36
C THR A 347 -29.84 0.46 -14.80
N ALA A 348 -30.73 1.19 -15.49
CA ALA A 348 -30.46 2.57 -15.91
C ALA A 348 -30.22 3.48 -14.70
N SER A 349 -31.10 3.37 -13.71
CA SER A 349 -31.04 4.12 -12.46
C SER A 349 -29.84 3.77 -11.60
N GLY A 350 -29.44 2.48 -11.55
CA GLY A 350 -28.25 2.07 -10.82
C GLY A 350 -26.95 2.58 -11.47
N ARG A 351 -26.89 2.69 -12.82
CA ARG A 351 -25.79 3.40 -13.50
C ARG A 351 -25.75 4.89 -13.14
N GLY A 352 -26.90 5.54 -13.05
CA GLY A 352 -27.00 6.93 -12.60
C GLY A 352 -26.49 7.14 -11.17
N LEU A 353 -26.78 6.21 -10.25
CA LEU A 353 -26.25 6.24 -8.88
C LEU A 353 -24.72 6.04 -8.85
N LEU A 354 -24.20 5.11 -9.64
CA LEU A 354 -22.76 4.85 -9.73
C LEU A 354 -22.00 6.06 -10.32
N ASP A 355 -22.57 6.72 -11.33
CA ASP A 355 -22.03 7.96 -11.89
C ASP A 355 -22.03 9.09 -10.85
N LEU A 356 -23.14 9.28 -10.13
CA LEU A 356 -23.25 10.28 -9.07
C LEU A 356 -22.25 10.03 -7.93
N TYR A 357 -22.02 8.76 -7.56
CA TYR A 357 -20.97 8.39 -6.63
C TYR A 357 -19.58 8.74 -7.17
N GLY A 358 -19.26 8.31 -8.39
CA GLY A 358 -17.95 8.54 -9.01
C GLY A 358 -17.61 10.03 -9.19
N ARG A 359 -18.61 10.86 -9.51
CA ARG A 359 -18.46 12.33 -9.62
C ARG A 359 -18.03 12.98 -8.29
N HIS A 360 -18.51 12.48 -7.16
CA HIS A 360 -18.35 13.12 -5.86
C HIS A 360 -17.41 12.39 -4.88
N GLU A 361 -16.94 11.19 -5.22
CA GLU A 361 -16.10 10.36 -4.34
C GLU A 361 -14.85 11.10 -3.86
N SER A 362 -14.14 11.78 -4.76
CA SER A 362 -12.91 12.51 -4.45
C SER A 362 -13.16 13.66 -3.46
N GLU A 363 -14.27 14.39 -3.64
CA GLU A 363 -14.68 15.50 -2.80
C GLU A 363 -15.09 15.03 -1.39
N VAL A 364 -15.94 14.00 -1.30
CA VAL A 364 -16.37 13.44 -0.02
C VAL A 364 -15.18 12.83 0.73
N ARG A 365 -14.27 12.15 0.03
CA ARG A 365 -13.04 11.61 0.63
C ARG A 365 -12.12 12.72 1.12
N LYS A 366 -12.03 13.84 0.39
CA LYS A 366 -11.31 15.04 0.83
C LYS A 366 -11.91 15.60 2.12
N LEU A 367 -13.23 15.74 2.19
CA LEU A 367 -13.93 16.19 3.40
C LEU A 367 -13.67 15.26 4.60
N LEU A 368 -13.65 13.94 4.40
CA LEU A 368 -13.33 12.97 5.45
C LEU A 368 -11.88 13.05 5.96
N ARG A 369 -10.93 13.48 5.11
CA ARG A 369 -9.53 13.59 5.53
C ARG A 369 -9.19 14.95 6.13
N GLU A 370 -9.72 16.01 5.52
CA GLU A 370 -9.23 17.37 5.74
C GLU A 370 -10.20 18.23 6.56
N SER A 371 -11.50 17.90 6.58
CA SER A 371 -12.50 18.67 7.31
C SER A 371 -12.84 18.01 8.64
N ARG A 372 -12.19 18.47 9.71
CA ARG A 372 -12.52 18.04 11.09
C ARG A 372 -14.01 18.23 11.40
N ARG A 373 -14.63 19.31 10.91
CA ARG A 373 -16.07 19.57 11.07
C ARG A 373 -16.92 18.49 10.40
N PHE A 374 -16.53 18.06 9.19
CA PHE A 374 -17.22 16.97 8.49
C PHE A 374 -17.03 15.65 9.21
N VAL A 375 -15.81 15.30 9.63
CA VAL A 375 -15.50 14.04 10.34
C VAL A 375 -16.30 13.92 11.63
N VAL A 376 -16.40 15.00 12.42
CA VAL A 376 -17.20 15.01 13.65
C VAL A 376 -18.67 14.79 13.33
N ALA A 377 -19.22 15.48 12.33
CA ALA A 377 -20.61 15.29 11.93
C ALA A 377 -20.88 13.90 11.34
N TRP A 378 -19.93 13.34 10.59
CA TRP A 378 -19.96 11.98 10.04
C TRP A 378 -20.02 10.93 11.16
N HIS A 379 -19.19 11.06 12.20
CA HIS A 379 -19.23 10.16 13.36
C HIS A 379 -20.51 10.36 14.21
N HIS A 380 -20.94 11.61 14.41
CA HIS A 380 -22.16 11.90 15.18
C HIS A 380 -23.43 11.38 14.47
N GLY A 381 -23.45 11.42 13.13
CA GLY A 381 -24.48 10.82 12.29
C GLY A 381 -24.31 9.32 12.04
N GLN A 382 -23.42 8.63 12.77
CA GLN A 382 -23.16 7.20 12.64
C GLN A 382 -22.80 6.75 11.21
N GLY A 383 -22.15 7.61 10.43
CA GLY A 383 -21.75 7.35 9.04
C GLY A 383 -21.04 6.02 8.81
N PRO A 384 -20.07 5.60 9.65
CA PRO A 384 -19.44 4.28 9.52
C PRO A 384 -20.42 3.12 9.68
N GLU A 385 -21.41 3.23 10.57
CA GLU A 385 -22.42 2.17 10.79
C GLU A 385 -23.44 2.12 9.66
N LEU A 386 -23.84 3.27 9.11
CA LEU A 386 -24.69 3.32 7.91
C LEU A 386 -24.03 2.63 6.71
N VAL A 387 -22.75 2.91 6.47
CA VAL A 387 -21.97 2.26 5.40
C VAL A 387 -21.84 0.77 5.64
N ARG A 388 -21.56 0.33 6.88
CA ARG A 388 -21.50 -1.08 7.23
C ARG A 388 -22.84 -1.78 7.04
N ALA A 389 -23.95 -1.16 7.42
CA ALA A 389 -25.29 -1.71 7.22
C ALA A 389 -25.62 -1.88 5.73
N LEU A 390 -25.31 -0.88 4.90
CA LEU A 390 -25.47 -0.97 3.44
C LEU A 390 -24.59 -2.07 2.83
N ALA A 391 -23.34 -2.17 3.27
CA ALA A 391 -22.43 -3.23 2.84
C ALA A 391 -22.94 -4.62 3.25
N ALA A 392 -23.42 -4.78 4.48
CA ALA A 392 -23.92 -6.05 4.99
C ALA A 392 -25.17 -6.53 4.23
N VAL A 393 -26.11 -5.62 3.93
CA VAL A 393 -27.29 -5.94 3.10
C VAL A 393 -26.90 -6.29 1.66
N ALA A 394 -25.93 -5.57 1.08
CA ALA A 394 -25.38 -5.88 -0.23
C ALA A 394 -24.59 -7.21 -0.28
N GLU A 395 -23.98 -7.60 0.82
CA GLU A 395 -23.14 -8.80 0.91
C GLU A 395 -23.91 -10.07 1.24
N ARG A 396 -24.93 -9.97 2.08
CA ARG A 396 -25.63 -11.14 2.65
C ARG A 396 -26.98 -11.39 2.01
N GLN A 397 -27.50 -10.48 1.18
CA GLN A 397 -28.74 -10.54 0.37
C GLN A 397 -30.05 -10.89 1.13
N ALA A 398 -29.97 -11.32 2.40
CA ALA A 398 -31.07 -11.71 3.28
C ALA A 398 -31.18 -10.83 4.53
N GLU A 399 -30.31 -9.83 4.69
CA GLU A 399 -30.39 -8.87 5.80
C GLU A 399 -31.29 -7.68 5.45
N VAL A 400 -32.02 -7.20 6.46
CA VAL A 400 -32.86 -6.00 6.40
C VAL A 400 -32.02 -4.83 6.92
N LEU A 401 -32.04 -3.69 6.23
CA LEU A 401 -31.43 -2.47 6.75
C LEU A 401 -32.08 -2.09 8.09
N PRO A 402 -31.29 -1.74 9.12
CA PRO A 402 -31.86 -1.36 10.40
C PRO A 402 -32.76 -0.13 10.25
N THR A 403 -33.91 -0.15 10.92
CA THR A 403 -34.77 1.04 11.07
C THR A 403 -34.17 2.04 12.05
N GLU A 404 -33.30 1.58 12.96
CA GLU A 404 -32.64 2.38 13.98
C GLU A 404 -31.17 1.96 14.15
N VAL A 405 -30.29 2.94 14.38
CA VAL A 405 -28.88 2.73 14.71
C VAL A 405 -28.59 3.50 15.99
N ALA A 406 -27.99 2.86 17.01
CA ALA A 406 -27.67 3.50 18.29
C ALA A 406 -28.86 4.29 18.92
N GLY A 407 -30.08 3.75 18.82
CA GLY A 407 -31.29 4.33 19.43
C GLY A 407 -31.88 5.56 18.72
N ARG A 408 -31.46 5.85 17.49
CA ARG A 408 -32.07 6.88 16.62
C ARG A 408 -32.45 6.28 15.27
N SER A 409 -33.46 6.86 14.62
CA SER A 409 -33.95 6.35 13.34
C SER A 409 -32.89 6.46 12.24
N TRP A 410 -32.95 5.56 11.26
CA TRP A 410 -32.14 5.61 10.04
C TRP A 410 -32.23 6.99 9.36
N ALA A 411 -33.46 7.51 9.28
CA ALA A 411 -33.78 8.81 8.69
C ALA A 411 -33.01 9.96 9.36
N ASP A 412 -32.91 9.93 10.70
CA ASP A 412 -32.22 10.96 11.47
C ASP A 412 -30.70 10.95 11.22
N HIS A 413 -30.11 9.76 11.12
CA HIS A 413 -28.67 9.61 10.85
C HIS A 413 -28.31 10.06 9.45
N VAL A 414 -29.07 9.62 8.45
CA VAL A 414 -28.89 10.06 7.06
C VAL A 414 -29.06 11.57 6.96
N SER A 415 -30.08 12.14 7.62
CA SER A 415 -30.31 13.58 7.62
C SER A 415 -29.15 14.37 8.24
N ALA A 416 -28.53 13.86 9.30
CA ALA A 416 -27.36 14.48 9.91
C ALA A 416 -26.15 14.50 8.95
N VAL A 417 -25.89 13.40 8.25
CA VAL A 417 -24.82 13.31 7.25
C VAL A 417 -25.10 14.23 6.06
N VAL A 418 -26.34 14.24 5.56
CA VAL A 418 -26.79 15.14 4.48
C VAL A 418 -26.60 16.61 4.87
N GLN A 419 -26.96 17.01 6.10
CA GLN A 419 -26.75 18.38 6.57
C GLN A 419 -25.26 18.75 6.63
N ALA A 420 -24.39 17.81 7.02
CA ALA A 420 -22.95 18.02 7.02
C ALA A 420 -22.41 18.24 5.59
N LEU A 421 -22.88 17.43 4.64
CA LEU A 421 -22.54 17.57 3.22
C LEU A 421 -23.06 18.88 2.63
N ARG A 422 -24.28 19.33 2.99
CA ARG A 422 -24.82 20.63 2.58
C ARG A 422 -23.99 21.80 3.07
N ALA A 423 -23.49 21.71 4.30
CA ALA A 423 -22.75 22.81 4.92
C ALA A 423 -21.31 22.95 4.40
N LEU A 424 -20.73 21.88 3.86
CA LEU A 424 -19.29 21.80 3.57
C LEU A 424 -18.98 21.40 2.13
N GLY A 425 -19.96 20.88 1.40
CA GLY A 425 -19.82 20.44 0.02
C GLY A 425 -19.87 21.59 -0.97
N SER A 426 -19.34 21.33 -2.15
CA SER A 426 -19.41 22.18 -3.33
C SER A 426 -20.87 22.37 -3.76
N PRO A 427 -21.18 23.45 -4.51
CA PRO A 427 -22.53 23.64 -5.04
C PRO A 427 -23.04 22.46 -5.89
N ALA A 428 -22.13 21.74 -6.57
CA ALA A 428 -22.49 20.55 -7.33
C ALA A 428 -22.86 19.37 -6.42
N LEU A 429 -22.04 19.10 -5.41
CA LEU A 429 -22.29 18.07 -4.40
C LEU A 429 -23.60 18.34 -3.64
N VAL A 430 -23.83 19.59 -3.22
CA VAL A 430 -25.06 19.97 -2.49
C VAL A 430 -26.31 19.69 -3.32
N ARG A 431 -26.33 20.10 -4.61
CA ARG A 431 -27.49 19.85 -5.48
C ARG A 431 -27.80 18.37 -5.63
N ASP A 432 -26.78 17.55 -5.84
CA ASP A 432 -26.95 16.10 -6.03
C ASP A 432 -27.33 15.40 -4.73
N VAL A 433 -26.76 15.81 -3.59
CA VAL A 433 -27.14 15.32 -2.27
C VAL A 433 -28.59 15.69 -1.94
N ASP A 434 -29.03 16.91 -2.25
CA ASP A 434 -30.41 17.36 -2.04
C ASP A 434 -31.41 16.53 -2.82
N ARG A 435 -31.05 16.18 -4.04
CA ARG A 435 -31.84 15.33 -4.91
C ARG A 435 -31.95 13.90 -4.38
N MET A 436 -30.88 13.39 -3.75
CA MET A 436 -30.79 12.02 -3.26
C MET A 436 -31.27 11.83 -1.81
N ALA A 437 -31.31 12.88 -1.01
CA ALA A 437 -31.65 12.80 0.41
C ALA A 437 -32.99 12.08 0.69
N PRO A 438 -34.11 12.36 -0.02
CA PRO A 438 -35.37 11.65 0.23
C PRO A 438 -35.28 10.14 -0.01
N PHE A 439 -34.55 9.74 -1.05
CA PHE A 439 -34.29 8.33 -1.34
C PHE A 439 -33.45 7.68 -0.23
N LEU A 440 -32.32 8.29 0.15
CA LEU A 440 -31.42 7.75 1.18
C LEU A 440 -32.10 7.59 2.54
N VAL A 441 -32.98 8.54 2.90
CA VAL A 441 -33.78 8.49 4.13
C VAL A 441 -34.77 7.32 4.11
N SER A 442 -35.30 6.97 2.94
CA SER A 442 -36.31 5.92 2.78
C SER A 442 -35.77 4.49 2.91
N LEU A 443 -34.44 4.29 2.96
CA LEU A 443 -33.83 2.95 2.88
C LEU A 443 -33.99 2.11 4.15
N GLY A 444 -34.13 2.73 5.32
CA GLY A 444 -34.26 2.02 6.59
C GLY A 444 -35.41 1.02 6.60
N GLY A 445 -35.18 -0.17 7.14
CA GLY A 445 -36.19 -1.24 7.23
C GLY A 445 -36.39 -2.06 5.95
N ARG A 446 -35.56 -1.88 4.91
CA ARG A 446 -35.71 -2.57 3.63
C ARG A 446 -34.74 -3.72 3.44
N THR A 447 -35.21 -4.79 2.80
CA THR A 447 -34.40 -5.91 2.30
C THR A 447 -33.62 -5.53 1.05
N TYR A 448 -32.63 -6.33 0.67
CA TYR A 448 -31.90 -6.17 -0.58
C TYR A 448 -32.81 -6.09 -1.82
N GLY A 449 -33.80 -6.99 -1.94
CA GLY A 449 -34.75 -6.98 -3.05
C GLY A 449 -35.55 -5.67 -3.13
N GLN A 450 -36.10 -5.22 -2.00
CA GLN A 450 -36.84 -3.96 -1.93
C GLN A 450 -35.97 -2.73 -2.24
N LEU A 451 -34.67 -2.77 -1.93
CA LEU A 451 -33.72 -1.72 -2.30
C LEU A 451 -33.48 -1.71 -3.81
N MET A 452 -33.35 -2.88 -4.44
CA MET A 452 -33.20 -2.98 -5.89
C MET A 452 -34.45 -2.51 -6.63
N ASP A 453 -35.64 -2.90 -6.16
CA ASP A 453 -36.94 -2.44 -6.71
C ASP A 453 -37.07 -0.91 -6.61
N LEU A 454 -36.69 -0.35 -5.46
CA LEU A 454 -36.65 1.10 -5.27
C LEU A 454 -35.71 1.78 -6.27
N ILE A 455 -34.51 1.22 -6.44
CA ILE A 455 -33.48 1.78 -7.31
C ILE A 455 -33.94 1.76 -8.76
N GLU A 456 -34.54 0.66 -9.22
CA GLU A 456 -35.10 0.55 -10.57
C GLU A 456 -36.21 1.57 -10.83
N GLY A 457 -36.97 1.93 -9.80
CA GLY A 457 -37.97 3.00 -9.86
C GLY A 457 -37.43 4.43 -9.74
N LEU A 458 -36.12 4.64 -9.56
CA LEU A 458 -35.55 6.00 -9.47
C LEU A 458 -35.39 6.61 -10.85
N ASP A 459 -35.92 7.81 -11.03
CA ASP A 459 -35.54 8.67 -12.15
C ASP A 459 -34.35 9.54 -11.75
N VAL A 460 -33.14 9.04 -12.06
CA VAL A 460 -31.86 9.69 -11.77
C VAL A 460 -31.54 10.82 -12.76
N ASP A 461 -32.42 11.14 -13.72
CA ASP A 461 -32.32 12.30 -14.63
C ASP A 461 -33.42 13.38 -14.45
N SER A 462 -34.50 13.08 -13.71
CA SER A 462 -35.54 14.04 -13.28
C SER A 462 -35.02 15.20 -12.40
N THR A 463 -35.24 16.44 -12.83
CA THR A 463 -34.97 17.68 -12.07
C THR A 463 -35.92 17.92 -10.88
N ALA A 464 -37.02 17.15 -10.78
CA ALA A 464 -37.89 17.14 -9.62
C ALA A 464 -37.38 16.10 -8.60
N GLY A 465 -37.29 16.48 -7.32
CA GLY A 465 -36.74 15.63 -6.26
C GLY A 465 -37.31 14.21 -6.26
N ILE A 466 -36.44 13.22 -6.01
CA ILE A 466 -36.77 11.82 -6.26
C ILE A 466 -37.67 11.29 -5.14
N ARG A 467 -38.85 10.79 -5.52
CA ARG A 467 -39.78 10.11 -4.61
C ARG A 467 -39.89 8.64 -4.99
N PRO A 468 -39.93 7.71 -4.02
CA PRO A 468 -40.23 6.31 -4.32
C PRO A 468 -41.64 6.20 -4.91
N GLY A 469 -41.77 5.51 -6.04
CA GLY A 469 -43.07 5.19 -6.66
C GLY A 469 -43.97 4.43 -5.69
N GLY A 470 -45.25 4.80 -5.63
CA GLY A 470 -46.23 4.16 -4.76
C GLY A 470 -46.40 2.67 -5.07
N ALA A 471 -46.54 1.86 -4.02
CA ALA A 471 -46.78 0.42 -4.13
C ALA A 471 -48.10 0.11 -4.87
N PRO A 472 -48.17 -0.96 -5.68
CA PRO A 472 -49.45 -1.48 -6.13
C PRO A 472 -50.18 -2.12 -4.94
N GLY A 473 -51.48 -1.80 -4.80
CA GLY A 473 -52.36 -2.31 -3.75
C GLY A 473 -52.81 -3.75 -3.95
#